data_AF-A0A7S0AVQ6-F1
#
_entry.id   AF-A0A7S0AVQ6-F1
#
_cell.length_a   1.000
_cell.length_b   1.000
_cell.length_c   1.000
_cell.angle_alpha   90.00
_cell.angle_beta   90.00
_cell.angle_gamma   90.00
#
_symmetry.space_group_name_H-M   'P 1'
#
loop_
_entity.id
_entity.type
_entity.pdbx_description
1 polymer ?
#
loop_
_entity_poly.entity_id
_entity_poly.type
_entity_poly.pdbx_seq_one_letter_code
_entity_poly.pdbx_strand_id
1 'polypeptide(L)'
;LEVYPCPPGEAWVARINGTGPVVRCEPCEAGRYRHPRSLTCQECEAGRYSAMEGVSQCELCPTGASCPEGFRPGRPNATAGYYQMPLGELMMKECNPKDLCLGSNNCSGNNVGILCEQCAPGYAHAHFGNARKTCLPCRSRAWNVFTIVMTVLLYALYIWLIVKATLSASKSIRAIHSVILKICVNYLQFAGTAFEATEFKTMVESMYGDRANYLMPLFTVPEMMQYPFASLVSLDCLLEDHGIRWYEACIIVGLFLMPVAFLLKT
;
A
#
# COMPACT_ATOMS: atom_id res chain seq x y z
N LEU A 1 -14.61 36.06 -41.80
CA LEU A 1 -15.21 35.94 -40.45
C LEU A 1 -14.70 34.65 -39.86
N GLU A 2 -13.76 34.71 -38.92
CA GLU A 2 -13.43 33.54 -38.11
C GLU A 2 -14.65 33.22 -37.26
N VAL A 3 -15.28 32.07 -37.54
CA VAL A 3 -16.48 31.62 -36.83
C VAL A 3 -16.15 31.21 -35.39
N TYR A 4 -14.87 30.95 -35.09
CA TYR A 4 -14.39 30.52 -33.78
C TYR A 4 -13.24 31.41 -33.32
N PRO A 5 -13.51 32.45 -32.49
CA PRO A 5 -12.54 33.50 -32.17
C PRO A 5 -11.49 33.13 -31.11
N CYS A 6 -11.62 31.95 -30.49
CA CYS A 6 -10.72 31.49 -29.42
C CYS A 6 -10.04 30.17 -29.80
N PRO A 7 -8.82 29.89 -29.29
CA PRO A 7 -8.14 28.62 -29.49
C PRO A 7 -8.87 27.48 -28.76
N PRO A 8 -8.77 26.22 -29.24
CA PRO A 8 -9.45 25.10 -28.62
C PRO A 8 -9.05 24.95 -27.15
N GLY A 9 -10.01 24.59 -26.31
CA GLY A 9 -9.87 24.62 -24.85
C GLY A 9 -10.27 25.93 -24.18
N GLU A 10 -10.43 27.04 -24.90
CA GLU A 10 -10.85 28.33 -24.31
C GLU A 10 -12.20 28.81 -24.85
N ALA A 11 -13.18 29.05 -23.98
CA ALA A 11 -14.49 29.58 -24.37
C ALA A 11 -14.46 31.07 -24.67
N TRP A 12 -15.30 31.46 -25.63
CA TRP A 12 -15.59 32.86 -25.90
C TRP A 12 -16.43 33.45 -24.76
N VAL A 13 -15.95 34.53 -24.15
CA VAL A 13 -16.65 35.28 -23.11
C VAL A 13 -16.72 36.76 -23.50
N ALA A 14 -17.94 37.27 -23.65
CA ALA A 14 -18.18 38.69 -23.85
C ALA A 14 -18.32 39.40 -22.50
N ARG A 15 -17.44 40.35 -22.22
CA ARG A 15 -17.57 41.27 -21.08
C ARG A 15 -17.82 42.69 -21.59
N ILE A 16 -18.75 43.40 -20.97
CA ILE A 16 -18.99 44.81 -21.27
C ILE A 16 -18.04 45.64 -20.42
N ASN A 17 -17.06 46.28 -21.04
CA ASN A 17 -16.34 47.38 -20.40
C ASN A 17 -17.02 48.69 -20.82
N GLY A 18 -16.88 49.76 -20.03
CA GLY A 18 -17.53 51.06 -20.29
C GLY A 18 -17.24 51.71 -21.66
N THR A 19 -16.41 51.08 -22.49
CA THR A 19 -16.05 51.47 -23.87
C THR A 19 -16.56 50.49 -24.94
N GLY A 20 -17.37 49.48 -24.60
CA GLY A 20 -17.97 48.51 -25.53
C GLY A 20 -17.75 47.03 -25.15
N PRO A 21 -18.27 46.08 -25.96
CA PRO A 21 -18.07 44.66 -25.74
C PRO A 21 -16.62 44.25 -26.03
N VAL A 22 -15.93 43.73 -25.01
CA VAL A 22 -14.58 43.17 -25.12
C VAL A 22 -14.69 41.64 -25.11
N VAL A 23 -14.09 41.00 -26.11
CA VAL A 23 -14.01 39.54 -26.20
C VAL A 23 -12.78 39.06 -25.45
N ARG A 24 -12.96 38.09 -24.56
CA ARG A 24 -11.87 37.34 -23.91
C ARG A 24 -12.07 35.85 -24.12
N CYS A 25 -10.95 35.14 -24.18
CA CYS A 25 -10.93 33.69 -24.19
C CYS A 25 -10.56 33.22 -22.78
N GLU A 26 -11.44 32.44 -22.17
CA GLU A 26 -11.24 31.90 -20.82
C GLU A 26 -11.10 30.38 -20.92
N PRO A 27 -10.09 29.77 -20.27
CA PRO A 27 -9.89 28.32 -20.34
C PRO A 27 -11.12 27.60 -19.77
N CYS A 28 -11.49 26.50 -20.40
CA CYS A 28 -12.54 25.63 -19.88
C CYS A 28 -12.10 25.06 -18.54
N GLU A 29 -12.95 25.21 -17.53
CA GLU A 29 -12.75 24.59 -16.21
C GLU A 29 -12.58 23.07 -16.32
N ALA A 30 -11.89 22.48 -15.35
CA ALA A 30 -11.79 21.02 -15.22
C ALA A 30 -13.18 20.34 -15.23
N GLY A 31 -13.29 19.20 -15.91
CA GLY A 31 -14.55 18.54 -16.25
C GLY A 31 -15.23 19.06 -17.52
N ARG A 32 -14.67 20.10 -18.16
CA ARG A 32 -15.13 20.61 -19.46
C ARG A 32 -14.01 20.65 -20.49
N TYR A 33 -14.40 20.71 -21.75
CA TYR A 33 -13.51 20.85 -22.89
C TYR A 33 -14.13 21.76 -23.94
N ARG A 34 -13.30 22.29 -24.84
CA ARG A 34 -13.82 22.98 -26.03
C ARG A 34 -13.14 22.48 -27.29
N HIS A 35 -13.92 21.77 -28.10
CA HIS A 35 -13.52 21.38 -29.44
C HIS A 35 -13.31 22.64 -30.31
N PRO A 36 -12.37 22.62 -31.28
CA PRO A 36 -12.18 23.71 -32.25
C PRO A 36 -13.42 24.18 -33.02
N ARG A 37 -14.51 23.40 -33.00
CA ARG A 37 -15.78 23.67 -33.71
C ARG A 37 -16.91 24.09 -32.76
N SER A 38 -16.58 24.44 -31.52
CA SER A 38 -17.53 24.85 -30.49
C SER A 38 -17.23 26.29 -30.07
N LEU A 39 -18.27 27.05 -29.70
CA LEU A 39 -18.12 28.41 -29.18
C LEU A 39 -18.02 28.45 -27.66
N THR A 40 -18.61 27.45 -27.00
CA THR A 40 -18.70 27.32 -25.55
C THR A 40 -18.01 26.03 -25.09
N CYS A 41 -17.63 25.99 -23.81
CA CYS A 41 -17.16 24.77 -23.16
C CYS A 41 -18.30 23.75 -23.05
N GLN A 42 -18.03 22.52 -23.46
CA GLN A 42 -18.91 21.37 -23.33
C GLN A 42 -18.46 20.50 -22.15
N GLU A 43 -19.38 19.78 -21.53
CA GLU A 43 -19.08 18.85 -20.44
C GLU A 43 -18.50 17.55 -20.99
N CYS A 44 -17.59 16.93 -20.23
CA CYS A 44 -17.14 15.59 -20.57
C CYS A 44 -18.30 14.59 -20.44
N GLU A 45 -18.49 13.79 -21.50
CA GLU A 45 -19.45 12.67 -21.52
C GLU A 45 -19.05 11.57 -20.52
N ALA A 46 -20.02 10.69 -20.20
CA ALA A 46 -19.79 9.56 -19.30
C ALA A 46 -18.57 8.73 -19.73
N GLY A 47 -17.73 8.34 -18.76
CA GLY A 47 -16.52 7.56 -19.05
C GLY A 47 -15.36 8.39 -19.60
N ARG A 48 -15.49 9.72 -19.65
CA ARG A 48 -14.40 10.65 -19.95
C ARG A 48 -14.23 11.69 -18.85
N TYR A 49 -13.05 12.29 -18.75
CA TYR A 49 -12.76 13.33 -17.77
C TYR A 49 -11.78 14.37 -18.33
N SER A 50 -11.68 15.51 -17.65
CA SER A 50 -10.61 16.49 -17.86
C SER A 50 -10.12 17.03 -16.52
N ALA A 51 -8.90 16.65 -16.14
CA ALA A 51 -8.32 17.05 -14.86
C ALA A 51 -7.69 18.44 -14.89
N MET A 52 -7.33 18.94 -16.08
CA MET A 52 -6.71 20.25 -16.28
C MET A 52 -7.68 21.22 -16.97
N GLU A 53 -7.47 22.51 -16.73
CA GLU A 53 -8.18 23.57 -17.45
C GLU A 53 -7.65 23.70 -18.88
N GLY A 54 -8.47 24.28 -19.76
CA GLY A 54 -8.03 24.61 -21.12
C GLY A 54 -7.89 23.42 -22.06
N VAL A 55 -8.52 22.28 -21.76
CA VAL A 55 -8.41 21.09 -22.62
C VAL A 55 -9.31 21.18 -23.86
N SER A 56 -8.77 20.75 -25.00
CA SER A 56 -9.49 20.71 -26.28
C SER A 56 -10.34 19.45 -26.47
N GLN A 57 -10.11 18.43 -25.63
CA GLN A 57 -10.75 17.12 -25.65
C GLN A 57 -10.69 16.50 -24.23
N CYS A 58 -11.69 15.70 -23.87
CA CYS A 58 -11.65 14.89 -22.65
C CYS A 58 -10.88 13.57 -22.84
N GLU A 59 -10.14 13.19 -21.81
CA GLU A 59 -9.42 11.92 -21.69
C GLU A 59 -10.36 10.78 -21.31
N LEU A 60 -9.96 9.54 -21.60
CA LEU A 60 -10.71 8.34 -21.20
C LEU A 60 -10.51 8.07 -19.71
N CYS A 61 -11.57 7.70 -19.00
CA CYS A 61 -11.50 7.32 -17.60
C CYS A 61 -10.53 6.14 -17.41
N PRO A 62 -9.53 6.22 -16.51
CA PRO A 62 -8.61 5.12 -16.29
C PRO A 62 -9.32 3.94 -15.61
N THR A 63 -8.77 2.75 -15.79
CA THR A 63 -9.27 1.53 -15.14
C THR A 63 -9.28 1.71 -13.63
N GLY A 64 -10.37 1.32 -12.97
CA GLY A 64 -10.53 1.48 -11.52
C GLY A 64 -10.96 2.88 -11.08
N ALA A 65 -11.36 3.74 -12.02
CA ALA A 65 -11.95 5.04 -11.74
C ALA A 65 -13.40 5.14 -12.22
N SER A 66 -14.16 6.04 -11.59
CA SER A 66 -15.53 6.41 -11.92
C SER A 66 -15.57 7.84 -12.43
N CYS A 67 -16.09 8.01 -13.65
CA CYS A 67 -16.27 9.29 -14.33
C CYS A 67 -17.74 9.46 -14.76
N PRO A 68 -18.64 9.91 -13.87
CA PRO A 68 -20.03 10.18 -14.22
C PRO A 68 -20.16 11.49 -15.03
N GLU A 69 -21.27 11.65 -15.75
CA GLU A 69 -21.56 12.88 -16.51
C GLU A 69 -21.64 14.10 -15.59
N GLY A 70 -21.07 15.22 -16.04
CA GLY A 70 -21.11 16.49 -15.30
C GLY A 70 -20.24 16.51 -14.03
N PHE A 71 -19.30 15.55 -13.86
CA PHE A 71 -18.43 15.48 -12.69
C PHE A 71 -17.50 16.71 -12.60
N ARG A 72 -17.84 17.62 -11.69
CA ARG A 72 -17.05 18.80 -11.30
C ARG A 72 -16.55 18.59 -9.87
N PRO A 73 -15.24 18.71 -9.57
CA PRO A 73 -14.14 19.19 -10.41
C PRO A 73 -13.31 18.04 -11.00
N GLY A 74 -13.57 17.62 -12.25
CA GLY A 74 -12.62 17.03 -13.21
C GLY A 74 -11.72 15.83 -12.86
N ARG A 75 -11.61 15.37 -11.61
CA ARG A 75 -10.78 14.25 -11.18
C ARG A 75 -11.63 13.02 -10.92
N PRO A 76 -11.47 11.95 -11.69
CA PRO A 76 -12.17 10.69 -11.47
C PRO A 76 -11.99 10.16 -10.05
N ASN A 77 -13.07 9.67 -9.46
CA ASN A 77 -13.02 9.02 -8.15
C ASN A 77 -12.61 7.56 -8.31
N ALA A 78 -11.84 7.01 -7.38
CA ALA A 78 -11.54 5.58 -7.38
C ALA A 78 -12.83 4.73 -7.22
N THR A 79 -12.96 3.63 -7.94
CA THR A 79 -14.01 2.63 -7.69
C THR A 79 -13.62 1.69 -6.54
N ALA A 80 -14.57 0.92 -6.01
CA ALA A 80 -14.26 -0.12 -5.02
C ALA A 80 -13.15 -1.06 -5.52
N GLY A 81 -12.22 -1.43 -4.65
CA GLY A 81 -11.01 -2.18 -5.00
C GLY A 81 -9.84 -1.33 -5.49
N TYR A 82 -10.01 -0.03 -5.70
CA TYR A 82 -8.96 0.85 -6.20
C TYR A 82 -8.75 2.05 -5.28
N TYR A 83 -7.53 2.58 -5.29
CA TYR A 83 -7.10 3.77 -4.57
C TYR A 83 -6.44 4.75 -5.56
N GLN A 84 -6.85 6.00 -5.50
CA GLN A 84 -6.26 7.09 -6.27
C GLN A 84 -5.01 7.60 -5.57
N MET A 85 -3.86 7.47 -6.22
CA MET A 85 -2.57 7.92 -5.69
C MET A 85 -2.52 9.46 -5.58
N PRO A 86 -1.99 10.03 -4.47
CA PRO A 86 -1.99 11.47 -4.24
C PRO A 86 -0.93 12.25 -5.04
N LEU A 87 0.10 11.58 -5.58
CA LEU A 87 1.22 12.20 -6.29
C LEU A 87 1.26 11.80 -7.76
N GLY A 88 1.33 12.79 -8.65
CA GLY A 88 1.56 12.61 -10.08
C GLY A 88 0.31 12.65 -10.96
N GLU A 89 0.43 12.03 -12.13
CA GLU A 89 -0.66 11.78 -13.08
C GLU A 89 -1.73 10.89 -12.44
N LEU A 90 -2.97 10.97 -12.94
CA LEU A 90 -4.10 10.23 -12.38
C LEU A 90 -3.84 8.72 -12.46
N MET A 91 -3.39 8.13 -11.35
CA MET A 91 -3.07 6.72 -11.25
C MET A 91 -3.93 6.05 -10.19
N MET A 92 -4.73 5.09 -10.63
CA MET A 92 -5.49 4.20 -9.76
C MET A 92 -4.68 2.94 -9.51
N LYS A 93 -4.41 2.63 -8.25
CA LYS A 93 -3.74 1.40 -7.84
C LYS A 93 -4.74 0.47 -7.18
N GLU A 94 -4.72 -0.79 -7.58
CA GLU A 94 -5.56 -1.83 -6.99
C GLU A 94 -5.14 -2.09 -5.54
N CYS A 95 -6.13 -2.15 -4.66
CA CYS A 95 -5.96 -2.52 -3.27
C CYS A 95 -5.94 -4.04 -3.13
N ASN A 96 -5.04 -4.53 -2.28
CA ASN A 96 -4.99 -5.93 -1.93
C ASN A 96 -5.16 -6.04 -0.41
N PRO A 97 -6.24 -6.66 0.12
CA PRO A 97 -7.36 -7.24 -0.63
C PRO A 97 -8.31 -6.15 -1.17
N LYS A 98 -9.13 -6.47 -2.18
CA LYS A 98 -9.94 -5.46 -2.89
C LYS A 98 -11.02 -4.82 -2.00
N ASP A 99 -11.56 -5.58 -1.05
CA ASP A 99 -12.56 -5.14 -0.07
C ASP A 99 -12.03 -4.10 0.92
N LEU A 100 -10.72 -3.90 0.98
CA LEU A 100 -10.09 -2.88 1.81
C LEU A 100 -10.45 -1.45 1.37
N CYS A 101 -10.62 -1.26 0.05
CA CYS A 101 -10.92 0.04 -0.55
C CYS A 101 -12.38 0.07 -1.01
N LEU A 102 -13.19 0.89 -0.34
CA LEU A 102 -14.63 1.04 -0.62
C LEU A 102 -14.92 1.96 -1.82
N GLY A 103 -13.89 2.58 -2.38
CA GLY A 103 -13.96 3.58 -3.45
C GLY A 103 -13.88 5.01 -2.93
N SER A 104 -13.61 5.96 -3.82
CA SER A 104 -13.35 7.38 -3.51
C SER A 104 -12.30 7.57 -2.42
N ASN A 105 -11.27 6.71 -2.39
CA ASN A 105 -10.24 6.65 -1.36
C ASN A 105 -10.77 6.41 0.07
N ASN A 106 -11.99 5.88 0.21
CA ASN A 106 -12.52 5.48 1.49
C ASN A 106 -12.09 4.05 1.85
N CYS A 107 -11.71 3.86 3.11
CA CYS A 107 -11.14 2.62 3.60
C CYS A 107 -12.15 1.83 4.44
N SER A 108 -12.03 0.49 4.41
CA SER A 108 -12.86 -0.41 5.20
C SER A 108 -12.38 -0.49 6.65
N GLY A 109 -13.30 -0.43 7.61
CA GLY A 109 -13.01 -0.57 9.04
C GLY A 109 -12.15 0.57 9.60
N ASN A 110 -11.05 0.22 10.28
CA ASN A 110 -10.11 1.19 10.89
C ASN A 110 -8.83 1.36 10.08
N ASN A 111 -8.88 0.99 8.80
CA ASN A 111 -7.77 1.20 7.88
C ASN A 111 -7.76 2.65 7.41
N VAL A 112 -6.58 3.22 7.20
CA VAL A 112 -6.34 4.60 6.79
C VAL A 112 -5.08 4.68 5.91
N GLY A 113 -4.78 5.88 5.42
CA GLY A 113 -3.55 6.14 4.66
C GLY A 113 -3.63 5.70 3.20
N ILE A 114 -2.47 5.69 2.54
CA ILE A 114 -2.35 5.32 1.13
C ILE A 114 -2.66 3.82 0.99
N LEU A 115 -3.47 3.46 -0.01
CA LEU A 115 -3.94 2.09 -0.26
C LEU A 115 -4.69 1.45 0.91
N CYS A 116 -5.12 2.25 1.89
CA CYS A 116 -5.74 1.76 3.11
C CYS A 116 -4.88 0.73 3.86
N GLU A 117 -3.55 0.80 3.72
CA GLU A 117 -2.65 -0.17 4.34
C GLU A 117 -2.20 0.22 5.75
N GLN A 118 -2.55 1.40 6.25
CA GLN A 118 -2.17 1.84 7.60
C GLN A 118 -3.35 1.66 8.56
N CYS A 119 -3.07 1.51 9.85
CA CYS A 119 -4.11 1.49 10.87
C CYS A 119 -4.33 2.87 11.49
N ALA A 120 -5.58 3.17 11.79
CA ALA A 120 -5.96 4.34 12.58
C ALA A 120 -5.33 4.28 13.98
N PRO A 121 -5.16 5.43 14.66
CA PRO A 121 -4.61 5.48 16.01
C PRO A 121 -5.31 4.53 16.99
N GLY A 122 -4.54 3.76 17.77
CA GLY A 122 -5.06 2.74 18.70
C GLY A 122 -5.43 1.40 18.06
N TYR A 123 -5.12 1.20 16.78
CA TYR A 123 -5.29 -0.07 16.06
C TYR A 123 -3.97 -0.55 15.45
N ALA A 124 -3.82 -1.86 15.31
CA ALA A 124 -2.71 -2.48 14.60
C ALA A 124 -3.15 -3.67 13.76
N HIS A 125 -2.30 -4.06 12.82
CA HIS A 125 -2.56 -5.19 11.94
C HIS A 125 -2.73 -6.51 12.69
N ALA A 126 -3.62 -7.36 12.18
CA ALA A 126 -3.79 -8.71 12.69
C ALA A 126 -2.51 -9.55 12.51
N HIS A 127 -2.07 -10.18 13.59
CA HIS A 127 -0.84 -10.99 13.61
C HIS A 127 -1.00 -12.40 13.03
N PHE A 128 -2.24 -12.88 12.89
CA PHE A 128 -2.51 -14.28 12.55
C PHE A 128 -3.60 -14.43 11.49
N GLY A 129 -3.34 -15.34 10.54
CA GLY A 129 -4.29 -15.75 9.51
C GLY A 129 -4.35 -14.83 8.28
N ASN A 130 -5.33 -15.08 7.42
CA ASN A 130 -5.52 -14.37 6.15
C ASN A 130 -5.88 -12.89 6.30
N ALA A 131 -6.04 -12.39 7.52
CA ALA A 131 -6.53 -11.06 7.84
C ALA A 131 -5.41 -10.04 8.18
N ARG A 132 -4.15 -10.30 7.79
CA ARG A 132 -2.98 -9.45 8.12
C ARG A 132 -3.17 -7.97 7.76
N LYS A 133 -4.04 -7.66 6.79
CA LYS A 133 -4.35 -6.28 6.36
C LYS A 133 -5.60 -5.68 7.02
N THR A 134 -6.12 -6.31 8.08
CA THR A 134 -7.21 -5.74 8.89
C THR A 134 -6.65 -5.17 10.19
N CYS A 135 -7.17 -4.00 10.57
CA CYS A 135 -6.78 -3.29 11.77
C CYS A 135 -7.67 -3.68 12.96
N LEU A 136 -7.04 -4.25 13.98
CA LEU A 136 -7.64 -4.67 15.25
C LEU A 136 -7.25 -3.71 16.37
N PRO A 137 -8.11 -3.52 17.39
CA PRO A 137 -7.80 -2.64 18.50
C PRO A 137 -6.57 -3.14 19.27
N CYS A 138 -5.72 -2.21 19.67
CA CYS A 138 -4.51 -2.49 20.45
C CYS A 138 -4.85 -3.20 21.77
N ARG A 139 -4.04 -4.21 22.12
CA ARG A 139 -4.11 -4.89 23.43
C ARG A 139 -3.44 -4.03 24.52
N SER A 140 -3.74 -4.30 25.79
CA SER A 140 -3.15 -3.56 26.91
C SER A 140 -1.62 -3.62 26.91
N ARG A 141 -0.98 -2.54 27.37
CA ARG A 141 0.50 -2.43 27.44
C ARG A 141 1.14 -3.61 28.18
N ALA A 142 0.53 -4.04 29.30
CA ALA A 142 1.03 -5.17 30.08
C ALA A 142 1.06 -6.48 29.28
N TRP A 143 0.05 -6.69 28.43
CA TRP A 143 0.00 -7.85 27.54
C TRP A 143 1.07 -7.78 26.46
N ASN A 144 1.29 -6.60 25.86
CA ASN A 144 2.34 -6.43 24.86
C ASN A 144 3.74 -6.62 25.46
N VAL A 145 4.00 -6.08 26.66
CA VAL A 145 5.28 -6.30 27.36
C VAL A 145 5.44 -7.77 27.72
N PHE A 146 4.38 -8.43 28.19
CA PHE A 146 4.41 -9.86 28.50
C PHE A 146 4.72 -10.72 27.26
N THR A 147 4.06 -10.45 26.12
CA THR A 147 4.33 -11.19 24.88
C THR A 147 5.74 -10.93 24.37
N ILE A 148 6.25 -9.70 24.44
CA ILE A 148 7.65 -9.38 24.09
C ILE A 148 8.61 -10.18 24.96
N VAL A 149 8.46 -10.15 26.29
CA VAL A 149 9.33 -10.87 27.22
C VAL A 149 9.28 -12.37 26.95
N MET A 150 8.08 -12.95 26.78
CA MET A 150 7.93 -14.37 26.47
C MET A 150 8.58 -14.73 25.13
N THR A 151 8.41 -13.93 24.09
CA THR A 151 9.06 -14.14 22.79
C THR A 151 10.58 -14.09 22.93
N VAL A 152 11.15 -13.10 23.65
CA VAL A 152 12.59 -13.02 23.89
C VAL A 152 13.11 -14.24 24.66
N LEU A 153 12.39 -14.71 25.68
CA LEU A 153 12.76 -15.90 26.44
C LEU A 153 12.72 -17.17 25.59
N LEU A 154 11.70 -17.34 24.75
CA LEU A 154 11.61 -18.45 23.80
C LEU A 154 12.75 -18.41 22.78
N TYR A 155 13.10 -17.24 22.27
CA TYR A 155 14.24 -17.06 21.38
C TYR A 155 15.58 -17.40 22.05
N ALA A 156 15.78 -16.93 23.28
CA ALA A 156 16.98 -17.26 24.06
C ALA A 156 17.08 -18.76 24.33
N LEU A 157 15.96 -19.41 24.69
CA LEU A 157 15.89 -20.87 24.87
C LEU A 157 16.21 -21.61 23.58
N TYR A 158 15.65 -21.18 22.44
CA TYR A 158 15.92 -21.76 21.13
C TYR A 158 17.40 -21.66 20.76
N ILE A 159 18.02 -20.47 20.90
CA ILE A 159 19.45 -20.27 20.65
C ILE A 159 20.28 -21.16 21.57
N TRP A 160 19.93 -21.21 22.86
CA TRP A 160 20.63 -22.06 23.84
C TRP A 160 20.54 -23.55 23.47
N LEU A 161 19.36 -24.04 23.08
CA LEU A 161 19.16 -25.42 22.63
C LEU A 161 19.99 -25.72 21.38
N ILE A 162 20.02 -24.81 20.39
CA ILE A 162 20.84 -24.98 19.19
C ILE A 162 22.33 -24.99 19.54
N VAL A 163 22.80 -24.09 20.40
CA VAL A 163 24.21 -24.06 20.83
C VAL A 163 24.58 -25.36 21.55
N LYS A 164 23.74 -25.84 22.48
CA LYS A 164 23.95 -27.10 23.20
C LYS A 164 23.93 -28.30 22.27
N ALA A 165 22.97 -28.38 21.34
CA ALA A 165 22.90 -29.43 20.34
C ALA A 165 24.12 -29.42 19.42
N THR A 166 24.61 -28.23 19.05
CA THR A 166 25.82 -28.06 18.23
C THR A 166 27.07 -28.51 18.98
N LEU A 167 27.22 -28.12 20.25
CA LEU A 167 28.34 -28.53 21.11
C LEU A 167 28.32 -30.04 21.43
N SER A 168 27.13 -30.62 21.57
CA SER A 168 26.99 -32.07 21.73
C SER A 168 27.34 -32.80 20.43
N ALA A 169 26.95 -32.24 19.28
CA ALA A 169 27.26 -32.79 17.98
C ALA A 169 28.76 -32.70 17.65
N SER A 170 29.45 -31.64 18.07
CA SER A 170 30.90 -31.52 17.84
C SER A 170 31.72 -32.57 18.61
N LYS A 171 31.14 -33.18 19.66
CA LYS A 171 31.77 -34.27 20.44
C LYS A 171 31.52 -35.66 19.86
N SER A 172 30.60 -35.80 18.90
CA SER A 172 30.25 -37.09 18.29
C SER A 172 30.16 -36.97 16.77
N ILE A 173 31.10 -37.61 16.07
CA ILE A 173 31.24 -37.62 14.59
C ILE A 173 29.98 -38.07 13.83
N ARG A 174 28.96 -38.65 14.50
CA ARG A 174 27.70 -39.11 13.89
C ARG A 174 26.49 -38.18 14.08
N ALA A 175 26.63 -37.04 14.75
CA ALA A 175 25.50 -36.18 15.07
C ALA A 175 25.12 -35.21 13.93
N ILE A 176 24.65 -35.77 12.81
CA ILE A 176 24.26 -35.04 11.58
C ILE A 176 22.96 -34.22 11.78
N HIS A 177 22.12 -34.57 12.76
CA HIS A 177 20.80 -33.95 12.98
C HIS A 177 20.84 -32.42 13.12
N SER A 178 21.82 -31.86 13.86
CA SER A 178 21.91 -30.41 14.06
C SER A 178 22.32 -29.66 12.78
N VAL A 179 23.05 -30.31 11.87
CA VAL A 179 23.45 -29.76 10.57
C VAL A 179 22.25 -29.74 9.63
N ILE A 180 21.52 -30.85 9.53
CA ILE A 180 20.30 -30.94 8.70
C ILE A 180 19.28 -29.89 9.14
N LEU A 181 19.02 -29.76 10.44
CA LEU A 181 18.06 -28.79 10.96
C LEU A 181 18.42 -27.34 10.58
N LYS A 182 19.70 -26.96 10.67
CA LYS A 182 20.17 -25.63 10.26
C LYS A 182 20.02 -25.39 8.76
N ILE A 183 20.33 -26.40 7.93
CA ILE A 183 20.12 -26.32 6.48
C ILE A 183 18.64 -26.14 6.17
N CYS A 184 17.76 -26.93 6.79
CA CYS A 184 16.32 -26.80 6.61
C CYS A 184 15.78 -25.43 7.01
N VAL A 185 16.20 -24.89 8.17
CA VAL A 185 15.79 -23.55 8.61
C VAL A 185 16.27 -22.48 7.64
N ASN A 186 17.53 -22.56 7.18
CA ASN A 186 18.05 -21.61 6.20
C ASN A 186 17.28 -21.67 4.87
N TYR A 187 16.96 -22.87 4.39
CA TYR A 187 16.18 -23.06 3.16
C TYR A 187 14.75 -22.52 3.30
N LEU A 188 14.10 -22.73 4.44
CA LEU A 188 12.76 -22.20 4.73
C LEU A 188 12.76 -20.67 4.81
N GLN A 189 13.79 -20.07 5.42
CA GLN A 189 13.96 -18.61 5.46
C GLN A 189 14.14 -18.02 4.06
N PHE A 190 15.02 -18.60 3.24
CA PHE A 190 15.22 -18.15 1.87
C PHE A 190 13.97 -18.31 1.01
N ALA A 191 13.23 -19.42 1.17
CA ALA A 191 11.96 -19.64 0.51
C ALA A 191 10.91 -18.59 0.93
N GLY A 192 10.84 -18.24 2.22
CA GLY A 192 9.98 -17.16 2.72
C GLY A 192 10.28 -15.82 2.06
N THR A 193 11.56 -15.42 2.03
CA THR A 193 11.96 -14.15 1.37
C THR A 193 11.63 -14.16 -0.11
N ALA A 194 11.83 -15.28 -0.80
CA ALA A 194 11.52 -15.40 -2.23
C ALA A 194 10.01 -15.31 -2.50
N PHE A 195 9.16 -15.92 -1.66
CA PHE A 195 7.70 -15.84 -1.81
C PHE A 195 7.17 -14.43 -1.58
N GLU A 196 7.69 -13.73 -0.58
CA GLU A 196 7.31 -12.33 -0.31
C GLU A 196 7.74 -11.41 -1.47
N ALA A 197 9.00 -11.53 -1.93
CA ALA A 197 9.52 -10.70 -3.01
C ALA A 197 8.81 -10.90 -4.36
N THR A 198 8.19 -12.06 -4.57
CA THR A 198 7.45 -12.38 -5.81
C THR A 198 5.95 -12.18 -5.69
N GLU A 199 5.45 -11.67 -4.55
CA GLU A 199 4.03 -11.64 -4.22
C GLU A 199 3.34 -12.99 -4.49
N PHE A 200 4.02 -14.11 -4.19
CA PHE A 200 3.60 -15.44 -4.63
C PHE A 200 2.16 -15.80 -4.21
N LYS A 201 1.73 -15.29 -3.06
CA LYS A 201 0.36 -15.42 -2.56
C LYS A 201 -0.68 -14.88 -3.55
N THR A 202 -0.49 -13.67 -4.09
CA THR A 202 -1.43 -13.05 -5.03
C THR A 202 -1.44 -13.80 -6.36
N MET A 203 -0.29 -14.30 -6.79
CA MET A 203 -0.17 -15.16 -7.97
C MET A 203 -0.95 -16.47 -7.81
N VAL A 204 -0.83 -17.13 -6.65
CA VAL A 204 -1.55 -18.39 -6.37
C VAL A 204 -3.06 -18.14 -6.25
N GLU A 205 -3.47 -17.07 -5.58
CA GLU A 205 -4.88 -16.64 -5.52
C GLU A 205 -5.43 -16.37 -6.93
N SER A 206 -4.65 -15.73 -7.81
CA SER A 206 -5.03 -15.52 -9.20
C SER A 206 -5.13 -16.80 -10.03
N MET A 207 -4.32 -17.83 -9.75
CA MET A 207 -4.33 -19.10 -10.51
C MET A 207 -5.41 -20.08 -10.04
N TYR A 208 -5.61 -20.20 -8.73
CA TYR A 208 -6.45 -21.25 -8.13
C TYR A 208 -7.75 -20.74 -7.52
N GLY A 209 -7.98 -19.41 -7.52
CA GLY A 209 -9.18 -18.79 -6.95
C GLY A 209 -9.40 -19.23 -5.50
N ASP A 210 -10.62 -19.61 -5.16
CA ASP A 210 -10.99 -20.02 -3.79
C ASP A 210 -10.22 -21.23 -3.26
N ARG A 211 -9.68 -22.09 -4.15
CA ARG A 211 -8.87 -23.26 -3.73
C ARG A 211 -7.51 -22.86 -3.19
N ALA A 212 -7.03 -21.64 -3.48
CA ALA A 212 -5.79 -21.11 -2.92
C ALA A 212 -5.82 -21.12 -1.39
N ASN A 213 -7.00 -20.90 -0.78
CA ASN A 213 -7.17 -20.88 0.68
C ASN A 213 -6.72 -22.18 1.38
N TYR A 214 -6.82 -23.33 0.71
CA TYR A 214 -6.34 -24.61 1.25
C TYR A 214 -4.81 -24.73 1.23
N LEU A 215 -4.15 -24.05 0.30
CA LEU A 215 -2.70 -24.04 0.16
C LEU A 215 -2.04 -22.89 0.93
N MET A 216 -2.79 -21.84 1.25
CA MET A 216 -2.30 -20.68 1.99
C MET A 216 -1.53 -21.01 3.28
N PRO A 217 -1.98 -21.95 4.15
CA PRO A 217 -1.25 -22.30 5.36
C PRO A 217 0.19 -22.75 5.07
N LEU A 218 0.40 -23.48 3.98
CA LEU A 218 1.72 -23.97 3.57
C LEU A 218 2.70 -22.83 3.23
N PHE A 219 2.19 -21.75 2.63
CA PHE A 219 2.98 -20.58 2.22
C PHE A 219 3.16 -19.56 3.35
N THR A 220 2.26 -19.53 4.34
CA THR A 220 2.38 -18.61 5.49
C THR A 220 3.45 -19.02 6.51
N VAL A 221 3.78 -20.31 6.61
CA VAL A 221 4.77 -20.80 7.58
C VAL A 221 6.18 -20.24 7.30
N PRO A 222 6.70 -20.26 6.06
CA PRO A 222 7.96 -19.59 5.71
C PRO A 222 7.99 -18.10 6.07
N GLU A 223 6.92 -17.35 5.79
CA GLU A 223 6.82 -15.92 6.12
C GLU A 223 6.86 -15.66 7.63
N MET A 224 6.18 -16.50 8.43
CA MET A 224 6.22 -16.40 9.89
C MET A 224 7.61 -16.68 10.46
N MET A 225 8.36 -17.62 9.86
CA MET A 225 9.74 -17.87 10.26
C MET A 225 10.68 -16.71 9.95
N GLN A 226 10.36 -15.91 8.92
CA GLN A 226 11.15 -14.77 8.51
C GLN A 226 10.94 -13.55 9.43
N TYR A 227 9.70 -13.30 9.87
CA TYR A 227 9.36 -12.14 10.70
C TYR A 227 8.69 -12.51 12.02
N PRO A 228 9.37 -13.26 12.88
CA PRO A 228 8.76 -13.76 14.11
C PRO A 228 8.35 -12.64 15.06
N PHE A 229 9.10 -11.53 15.10
CA PHE A 229 8.73 -10.38 15.92
C PHE A 229 7.48 -9.68 15.39
N ALA A 230 7.37 -9.46 14.07
CA ALA A 230 6.17 -8.85 13.48
C ALA A 230 4.94 -9.78 13.58
N SER A 231 5.17 -11.10 13.56
CA SER A 231 4.12 -12.12 13.74
C SER A 231 3.68 -12.30 15.20
N LEU A 232 4.49 -11.93 16.20
CA LEU A 232 4.20 -12.18 17.62
C LEU A 232 3.96 -10.91 18.43
N VAL A 233 4.40 -9.74 17.95
CA VAL A 233 4.38 -8.47 18.68
C VAL A 233 3.85 -7.35 17.80
N SER A 234 2.85 -6.60 18.28
CA SER A 234 2.46 -5.32 17.71
C SER A 234 3.40 -4.23 18.20
N LEU A 235 4.46 -3.98 17.42
CA LEU A 235 5.38 -2.88 17.71
C LEU A 235 4.73 -1.53 17.40
N ASP A 236 3.77 -1.49 16.46
CA ASP A 236 2.94 -0.32 16.17
C ASP A 236 2.26 0.23 17.43
N CYS A 237 1.56 -0.64 18.17
CA CYS A 237 0.85 -0.25 19.40
C CYS A 237 1.78 0.17 20.55
N LEU A 238 3.06 -0.22 20.54
CA LEU A 238 4.02 0.14 21.57
C LEU A 238 4.67 1.51 21.28
N LEU A 239 4.94 1.79 20.00
CA LEU A 239 5.67 2.97 19.55
C LEU A 239 4.76 4.20 19.34
N GLU A 240 3.46 3.98 19.17
CA GLU A 240 2.47 5.04 18.99
C GLU A 240 2.44 6.04 20.16
N ASP A 241 2.65 5.58 21.40
CA ASP A 241 2.72 6.44 22.60
C ASP A 241 3.87 7.47 22.55
N HIS A 242 4.83 7.30 21.64
CA HIS A 242 5.96 8.21 21.46
C HIS A 242 5.86 9.02 20.16
N GLY A 243 4.73 8.90 19.44
CA GLY A 243 4.50 9.57 18.17
C GLY A 243 5.39 9.07 17.04
N ILE A 244 6.06 7.93 17.20
CA ILE A 244 6.98 7.35 16.21
C ILE A 244 6.24 6.22 15.51
N ARG A 245 6.11 6.31 14.18
CA ARG A 245 5.53 5.22 13.39
C ARG A 245 6.54 4.10 13.19
N TRP A 246 6.07 2.86 13.06
CA TRP A 246 6.94 1.69 12.91
C TRP A 246 7.97 1.83 11.78
N TYR A 247 7.55 2.33 10.61
CA TYR A 247 8.46 2.50 9.49
C TYR A 247 9.56 3.54 9.77
N GLU A 248 9.26 4.58 10.55
CA GLU A 248 10.24 5.58 10.98
C GLU A 248 11.25 4.93 11.92
N ALA A 249 10.78 4.10 12.85
CA ALA A 249 11.64 3.31 13.73
C ALA A 249 12.55 2.35 12.93
N CYS A 250 12.02 1.64 11.93
CA CYS A 250 12.83 0.78 11.05
C CYS A 250 13.92 1.54 10.31
N ILE A 251 13.60 2.71 9.75
CA ILE A 251 14.57 3.56 9.04
C ILE A 251 15.66 4.03 10.01
N ILE A 252 15.27 4.51 11.20
CA ILE A 252 16.21 4.96 12.23
C ILE A 252 17.15 3.81 12.63
N VAL A 253 16.61 2.65 12.98
CA VAL A 253 17.41 1.47 13.36
C VAL A 253 18.32 1.03 12.22
N GLY A 254 17.82 1.00 10.98
CA GLY A 254 18.61 0.67 9.79
C GLY A 254 19.79 1.62 9.59
N LEU A 255 19.56 2.94 9.71
CA LEU A 255 20.60 3.96 9.60
C LEU A 255 21.65 3.88 10.71
N PHE A 256 21.27 3.45 11.92
CA PHE A 256 22.22 3.26 13.03
C PHE A 256 23.02 1.95 12.93
N LEU A 257 22.41 0.87 12.41
CA LEU A 257 23.07 -0.43 12.29
C LEU A 257 24.02 -0.51 11.09
N MET A 258 23.73 0.20 9.99
CA MET A 258 24.56 0.16 8.78
C MET A 258 26.03 0.55 9.04
N PRO A 259 26.33 1.67 9.74
CA PRO A 259 27.69 2.07 10.05
C PRO A 259 28.42 1.08 10.97
N VAL A 260 27.72 0.52 11.96
CA VAL A 260 28.29 -0.48 12.88
C VAL A 260 28.66 -1.76 12.15
N ALA A 261 27.83 -2.20 11.20
CA ALA A 261 28.13 -3.37 10.37
C ALA A 261 29.36 -3.15 9.46
N PHE A 262 29.56 -1.93 8.95
CA PHE A 262 30.77 -1.58 8.19
C PHE A 262 32.01 -1.56 9.07
N LEU A 263 31.91 -1.05 10.30
CA LEU A 263 33.02 -0.99 11.27
C LEU A 263 33.39 -2.36 11.85
N LEU A 264 32.44 -3.29 11.97
CA LEU A 264 32.71 -4.68 12.40
C LEU A 264 33.32 -5.55 11.30
N LYS A 265 33.31 -5.08 10.04
CA LYS A 265 33.87 -5.79 8.88
C LYS A 265 35.30 -5.36 8.55
N THR A 266 35.82 -4.31 9.20
CA THR A 266 37.23 -3.89 9.20
C THR A 266 37.94 -4.41 10.44
#